data_AF-A0A8B8AJP8-F1
#
_entry.id   AF-A0A8B8AJP8-F1
#
_cell.length_a   1.000
_cell.length_b   1.000
_cell.length_c   1.000
_cell.angle_alpha   90.00
_cell.angle_beta   90.00
_cell.angle_gamma   90.00
#
_symmetry.space_group_name_H-M   'P 1'
#
loop_
_entity.id
_entity.type
_entity.pdbx_description
1 polymer ?
#
loop_
_entity_poly.entity_id
_entity_poly.type
_entity_poly.pdbx_seq_one_letter_code
_entity_poly.pdbx_strand_id
1 'polypeptide(L)'
;MARVDVCPKNLTKVIESSKKLRCGNDDYGNNQYLCLPNVNKTSLVEFCYNGTMGLQEKGICLQFSDGKLTKTNCVGFSSGCPETPFTIIDFYKYSACQELDLDHHCYKFDPHCPPNIHIQTRENFATVNLLSWSLGILLPVISFVVLLCILKLLKCERSNDGMEEHRKHLELTESQKLLKTSEEKRISLDTLKDATLEEMQRLLGEDQAFASLKLAVSRIKFCIEARTGMDGAYKNILDVLRIGTIISQNLESSIAEVKATCSFLSIVFQEDQYLLKNIKRLYDDENYSALPHQWKSAAGKLEESLINKNIRLTYLTEGTSKPEVDTLQNVISDNDIFKLLDPFQSEFKRLIGELNSKIALELKVESAVLATKLVDLYCKIASLHSYVLWQEFCIKQTDGYDKSTAKGVFEMIDRRRKSNFDMLRCITHPKVEHAVFLGVFHISENENVEHLLQIRDMEIPAVTERLCNGKIHIEWSYSPDVVLHMNESRYSIGGTTETTTEECKFIFEPEEKREMDNIFYIRSARLGWTDYYIQMKSSGKCQAIEIKSDEKKSKLVRKKLEVGVKWKLVSLMNDKKNPNFIITSLDWPGWCLYLESHRGEIRGKRDLEKVKEKGLWKIRDC
;
A
#
# COMPACT_ATOMS: atom_id res chain seq x y z
N MET A 1 22.18 12.06 18.53
CA MET A 1 23.29 11.75 17.60
C MET A 1 23.97 10.49 18.09
N ALA A 2 24.19 9.50 17.23
CA ALA A 2 24.87 8.25 17.56
C ALA A 2 25.76 7.80 16.40
N ARG A 3 26.88 7.12 16.70
CA ARG A 3 27.72 6.48 15.67
C ARG A 3 27.09 5.14 15.27
N VAL A 4 27.16 4.82 13.99
CA VAL A 4 26.67 3.56 13.44
C VAL A 4 27.67 2.97 12.46
N ASP A 5 27.66 1.65 12.30
CA ASP A 5 28.53 0.96 11.34
C ASP A 5 27.95 1.00 9.92
N VAL A 6 26.61 1.07 9.80
CA VAL A 6 25.90 1.04 8.52
C VAL A 6 24.70 1.99 8.57
N CYS A 7 24.59 2.86 7.56
CA CYS A 7 23.41 3.67 7.36
C CYS A 7 22.25 2.89 6.70
N PRO A 8 20.99 3.28 6.93
CA PRO A 8 19.85 2.71 6.22
C PRO A 8 20.02 2.75 4.69
N LYS A 9 19.72 1.62 4.04
CA LYS A 9 19.80 1.46 2.57
C LYS A 9 18.45 1.51 1.86
N ASN A 10 17.35 1.71 2.59
CA ASN A 10 15.99 1.86 2.04
C ASN A 10 15.12 2.71 2.97
N LEU A 11 13.99 3.19 2.44
CA LEU A 11 13.08 4.09 3.15
C LEU A 11 12.49 3.46 4.42
N THR A 12 12.16 2.16 4.38
CA THR A 12 11.64 1.44 5.55
C THR A 12 12.61 1.50 6.73
N LYS A 13 13.91 1.27 6.48
CA LYS A 13 14.95 1.36 7.50
C LYS A 13 15.18 2.80 7.97
N VAL A 14 15.03 3.80 7.10
CA VAL A 14 15.04 5.21 7.49
C VAL A 14 13.89 5.50 8.47
N ILE A 15 12.68 5.04 8.18
CA ILE A 15 11.49 5.24 9.03
C ILE A 15 11.65 4.49 10.36
N GLU A 16 12.15 3.25 10.35
CA GLU A 16 12.44 2.47 11.57
C GLU A 16 13.46 3.19 12.47
N SER A 17 14.58 3.63 11.91
CA SER A 17 15.62 4.33 12.66
C SER A 17 15.17 5.71 13.15
N SER A 18 14.37 6.42 12.35
CA SER A 18 13.70 7.66 12.75
C SER A 18 12.82 7.46 13.97
N LYS A 19 11.98 6.42 13.98
CA LYS A 19 11.14 6.05 15.14
C LYS A 19 11.98 5.71 16.36
N LYS A 20 13.09 4.97 16.17
CA LYS A 20 14.01 4.60 17.25
C LYS A 20 14.66 5.83 17.91
N LEU A 21 15.05 6.83 17.11
CA LEU A 21 15.63 8.10 17.59
C LEU A 21 14.59 9.16 17.97
N ARG A 22 13.29 8.89 17.74
CA ARG A 22 12.18 9.85 17.93
C ARG A 22 12.38 11.15 17.14
N CYS A 23 12.82 11.05 15.90
CA CYS A 23 12.92 12.22 15.03
C CYS A 23 11.52 12.70 14.62
N GLY A 24 11.36 14.02 14.54
CA GLY A 24 10.14 14.65 14.05
C GLY A 24 10.06 14.70 12.52
N ASN A 25 9.08 15.44 12.04
CA ASN A 25 9.00 15.85 10.64
C ASN A 25 9.27 17.36 10.56
N ASP A 26 9.78 17.82 9.42
CA ASP A 26 9.87 19.25 9.15
C ASP A 26 8.48 19.88 8.87
N ASP A 27 8.44 21.19 8.66
CA ASP A 27 7.19 21.95 8.42
C ASP A 27 6.41 21.48 7.17
N TYR A 28 7.03 20.66 6.31
CA TYR A 28 6.44 20.11 5.09
C TYR A 28 6.12 18.61 5.21
N GLY A 29 6.26 18.02 6.41
CA GLY A 29 5.94 16.62 6.67
C GLY A 29 7.05 15.63 6.31
N ASN A 30 8.25 16.09 5.97
CA ASN A 30 9.37 15.20 5.64
C ASN A 30 10.08 14.72 6.91
N ASN A 31 10.42 13.42 6.94
CA ASN A 31 11.12 12.82 8.07
C ASN A 31 12.50 13.44 8.28
N GLN A 32 12.78 13.95 9.49
CA GLN A 32 14.04 14.63 9.81
C GLN A 32 15.20 13.70 10.19
N TYR A 33 15.04 12.38 10.09
CA TYR A 33 16.13 11.45 10.35
C TYR A 33 17.18 11.48 9.22
N LEU A 34 18.45 11.55 9.60
CA LEU A 34 19.59 11.43 8.70
C LEU A 34 20.63 10.48 9.25
N CYS A 35 21.30 9.78 8.33
CA CYS A 35 22.52 9.03 8.61
C CYS A 35 23.57 9.35 7.55
N LEU A 36 24.64 10.03 7.95
CA LEU A 36 25.64 10.59 7.03
C LEU A 36 27.06 10.35 7.55
N PRO A 37 28.06 10.27 6.65
CA PRO A 37 29.46 10.36 7.02
C PRO A 37 29.76 11.65 7.77
N ASN A 38 30.65 11.58 8.76
CA ASN A 38 31.27 12.80 9.26
C ASN A 38 32.26 13.36 8.21
N VAL A 39 32.55 14.66 8.29
CA VAL A 39 33.47 15.33 7.35
C VAL A 39 34.86 14.69 7.27
N ASN A 40 35.33 14.10 8.38
CA ASN A 40 36.61 13.41 8.47
C ASN A 40 36.59 11.98 7.89
N LYS A 41 35.42 11.46 7.48
CA LYS A 41 35.24 10.11 6.92
C LYS A 41 35.75 9.00 7.86
N THR A 42 35.70 9.25 9.17
CA THR A 42 36.11 8.30 10.21
C THR A 42 34.95 7.51 10.79
N SER A 43 33.69 7.93 10.54
CA SER A 43 32.50 7.22 11.00
C SER A 43 31.23 7.68 10.27
N LEU A 44 30.19 6.85 10.32
CA LEU A 44 28.82 7.22 9.99
C LEU A 44 28.08 7.65 11.26
N VAL A 45 27.24 8.68 11.12
CA VAL A 45 26.54 9.29 12.25
C VAL A 45 25.05 9.41 11.92
N GLU A 46 24.21 8.89 12.80
CA GLU A 46 22.76 9.08 12.75
C GLU A 46 22.29 10.17 13.72
N PHE A 47 21.36 11.02 13.27
CA PHE A 47 20.81 12.14 14.05
C PHE A 47 19.48 12.63 13.49
N CYS A 48 18.75 13.41 14.30
CA CYS A 48 17.57 14.15 13.85
C CYS A 48 18.00 15.56 13.43
N TYR A 49 17.69 15.95 12.21
CA TYR A 49 18.04 17.25 11.64
C TYR A 49 16.95 18.27 11.90
N ASN A 50 17.26 19.35 12.63
CA ASN A 50 16.28 20.38 13.01
C ASN A 50 16.05 21.45 11.93
N GLY A 51 16.32 21.15 10.65
CA GLY A 51 16.13 22.06 9.53
C GLY A 51 15.11 21.53 8.53
N THR A 52 14.87 22.32 7.47
CA THR A 52 14.01 21.94 6.35
C THR A 52 14.69 20.89 5.47
N MET A 53 13.99 19.79 5.16
CA MET A 53 14.48 18.67 4.34
C MET A 53 14.37 19.00 2.84
N GLY A 54 15.01 20.10 2.42
CA GLY A 54 14.90 20.63 1.06
C GLY A 54 15.59 19.81 -0.03
N LEU A 55 15.68 20.40 -1.23
CA LEU A 55 16.37 19.83 -2.39
C LEU A 55 17.89 20.09 -2.34
N GLN A 56 18.65 19.13 -2.83
CA GLN A 56 20.09 19.19 -3.05
C GLN A 56 20.40 19.07 -4.54
N GLU A 57 21.48 19.71 -4.95
CA GLU A 57 21.97 19.67 -6.33
C GLU A 57 22.56 18.30 -6.65
N LYS A 58 22.52 17.92 -7.93
CA LYS A 58 23.22 16.72 -8.42
C LYS A 58 24.74 16.84 -8.21
N GLY A 59 25.42 15.70 -8.13
CA GLY A 59 26.88 15.65 -8.01
C GLY A 59 27.41 15.87 -6.59
N ILE A 60 26.54 15.89 -5.57
CA ILE A 60 26.90 16.22 -4.18
C ILE A 60 26.51 15.09 -3.22
N CYS A 61 27.45 14.68 -2.37
CA CYS A 61 27.16 13.90 -1.17
C CYS A 61 27.00 14.80 0.06
N LEU A 62 26.12 14.41 0.98
CA LEU A 62 25.92 15.11 2.26
C LEU A 62 26.83 14.55 3.35
N GLN A 63 27.34 15.43 4.20
CA GLN A 63 28.21 15.12 5.34
C GLN A 63 27.74 15.85 6.60
N PHE A 64 28.09 15.29 7.75
CA PHE A 64 27.81 15.87 9.05
C PHE A 64 29.06 16.53 9.67
N SER A 65 28.92 17.77 10.13
CA SER A 65 29.93 18.51 10.91
C SER A 65 29.25 19.34 11.99
N ASP A 66 29.51 19.02 13.25
CA ASP A 66 29.11 19.81 14.43
C ASP A 66 27.67 20.33 14.42
N GLY A 67 26.72 19.44 14.11
CA GLY A 67 25.29 19.77 14.10
C GLY A 67 24.78 20.39 12.79
N LYS A 68 25.65 20.56 11.79
CA LYS A 68 25.31 21.13 10.47
C LYS A 68 25.51 20.12 9.34
N LEU A 69 24.72 20.29 8.29
CA LEU A 69 24.89 19.61 7.01
C LEU A 69 25.94 20.34 6.18
N THR A 70 26.88 19.57 5.67
CA THR A 70 27.95 20.00 4.77
C THR A 70 27.86 19.20 3.47
N LYS A 71 28.46 19.72 2.41
CA LYS A 71 28.35 19.19 1.04
C LYS A 71 29.74 18.84 0.54
N THR A 72 29.90 17.69 -0.11
CA THR A 72 31.13 17.31 -0.81
C THR A 72 30.79 16.90 -2.24
N ASN A 73 31.66 17.25 -3.19
CA ASN A 73 31.50 16.86 -4.58
C ASN A 73 31.84 15.37 -4.73
N CYS A 74 30.99 14.61 -5.45
CA CYS A 74 31.23 13.20 -5.80
C CYS A 74 31.30 12.96 -7.31
N VAL A 75 31.31 14.02 -8.13
CA VAL A 75 31.51 13.94 -9.57
C VAL A 75 32.89 13.34 -9.83
N GLY A 76 32.91 12.15 -10.43
CA GLY A 76 34.11 11.34 -10.64
C GLY A 76 34.12 10.03 -9.86
N PHE A 77 33.17 9.79 -8.95
CA PHE A 77 33.01 8.47 -8.33
C PHE A 77 32.72 7.41 -9.40
N SER A 78 33.22 6.20 -9.19
CA SER A 78 33.05 5.09 -10.14
C SER A 78 31.59 4.69 -10.35
N SER A 79 30.72 4.90 -9.35
CA SER A 79 29.25 4.82 -9.46
C SER A 79 28.55 5.42 -8.23
N GLY A 80 27.24 5.66 -8.32
CA GLY A 80 26.37 5.96 -7.16
C GLY A 80 26.36 7.41 -6.65
N CYS A 81 27.01 8.34 -7.35
CA CYS A 81 26.87 9.78 -7.10
C CYS A 81 25.52 10.29 -7.67
N PRO A 82 24.81 11.23 -7.03
CA PRO A 82 23.52 11.72 -7.54
C PRO A 82 23.63 12.37 -8.93
N GLU A 83 22.89 11.87 -9.91
CA GLU A 83 22.88 12.41 -11.28
C GLU A 83 21.79 13.48 -11.51
N THR A 84 20.78 13.50 -10.65
CA THR A 84 19.67 14.48 -10.64
C THR A 84 19.57 15.15 -9.26
N PRO A 85 18.96 16.35 -9.18
CA PRO A 85 18.63 16.95 -7.89
C PRO A 85 17.77 16.01 -7.05
N PHE A 86 18.04 15.95 -5.74
CA PHE A 86 17.42 14.98 -4.83
C PHE A 86 17.01 15.63 -3.52
N THR A 87 16.02 15.07 -2.84
CA THR A 87 15.60 15.58 -1.53
C THR A 87 16.54 15.07 -0.43
N ILE A 88 16.75 15.82 0.65
CA ILE A 88 17.66 15.40 1.73
C ILE A 88 17.25 14.03 2.33
N ILE A 89 15.95 13.71 2.36
CA ILE A 89 15.43 12.41 2.86
C ILE A 89 15.87 11.23 1.99
N ASP A 90 16.18 11.46 0.71
CA ASP A 90 16.62 10.45 -0.25
C ASP A 90 18.10 10.08 -0.14
N PHE A 91 18.81 10.54 0.90
CA PHE A 91 20.23 10.26 1.10
C PHE A 91 20.58 8.75 1.04
N TYR A 92 19.64 7.87 1.43
CA TYR A 92 19.80 6.42 1.42
C TYR A 92 19.86 5.81 0.01
N LYS A 93 19.41 6.52 -1.03
CA LYS A 93 19.46 6.06 -2.42
C LYS A 93 20.89 6.09 -2.99
N TYR A 94 21.81 6.81 -2.35
CA TYR A 94 23.16 7.07 -2.83
C TYR A 94 24.19 6.35 -1.96
N SER A 95 24.30 5.03 -2.12
CA SER A 95 25.21 4.18 -1.32
C SER A 95 26.68 4.64 -1.41
N ALA A 96 27.11 5.18 -2.56
CA ALA A 96 28.46 5.69 -2.73
C ALA A 96 28.77 6.88 -1.80
N CYS A 97 27.74 7.64 -1.40
CA CYS A 97 27.84 8.71 -0.41
C CYS A 97 27.85 8.21 1.04
N GLN A 98 27.70 6.91 1.28
CA GLN A 98 27.65 6.29 2.61
C GLN A 98 28.76 5.26 2.85
N GLU A 99 29.37 4.73 1.80
CA GLU A 99 30.38 3.68 1.92
C GLU A 99 31.78 4.27 2.02
N LEU A 100 32.34 4.19 3.23
CA LEU A 100 33.67 4.69 3.57
C LEU A 100 34.68 3.54 3.66
N ASP A 101 35.91 3.80 3.23
CA ASP A 101 37.08 3.07 3.69
C ASP A 101 37.61 3.78 4.95
N LEU A 102 37.41 3.15 6.10
CA LEU A 102 37.74 3.76 7.40
C LEU A 102 39.24 3.78 7.66
N ASP A 103 40.03 2.92 7.00
CA ASP A 103 41.49 2.86 7.14
C ASP A 103 42.16 4.00 6.37
N HIS A 104 41.63 4.33 5.20
CA HIS A 104 42.16 5.38 4.32
C HIS A 104 41.39 6.72 4.41
N HIS A 105 40.32 6.76 5.23
CA HIS A 105 39.46 7.94 5.43
C HIS A 105 38.96 8.55 4.11
N CYS A 106 38.50 7.70 3.19
CA CYS A 106 37.96 8.10 1.88
C CYS A 106 36.66 7.33 1.55
N TYR A 107 35.97 7.77 0.49
CA TYR A 107 34.81 7.03 -0.02
C TYR A 107 35.30 5.86 -0.88
N LYS A 108 34.70 4.67 -0.72
CA LYS A 108 35.12 3.48 -1.48
C LYS A 108 35.02 3.64 -3.00
N PHE A 109 34.12 4.51 -3.44
CA PHE A 109 33.85 4.77 -4.86
C PHE A 109 34.65 5.95 -5.42
N ASP A 110 35.43 6.65 -4.59
CA ASP A 110 36.35 7.69 -5.05
C ASP A 110 37.54 7.01 -5.74
N PRO A 111 37.85 7.32 -7.02
CA PRO A 111 38.99 6.75 -7.73
C PRO A 111 40.34 7.02 -7.07
N HIS A 112 40.42 8.02 -6.19
CA HIS A 112 41.63 8.34 -5.43
C HIS A 112 41.74 7.56 -4.11
N CYS A 113 40.71 6.79 -3.75
CA CYS A 113 40.73 5.92 -2.57
C CYS A 113 41.52 4.64 -2.89
N PRO A 114 42.57 4.32 -2.13
CA PRO A 114 43.40 3.14 -2.40
C PRO A 114 42.58 1.84 -2.36
N PRO A 115 42.80 0.89 -3.29
CA PRO A 115 42.11 -0.40 -3.24
C PRO A 115 42.55 -1.18 -2.00
N ASN A 116 41.58 -1.59 -1.19
CA ASN A 116 41.80 -2.37 0.01
C ASN A 116 42.15 -3.82 -0.37
N ILE A 117 43.45 -4.13 -0.49
CA ILE A 117 43.93 -5.50 -0.71
C ILE A 117 43.81 -6.27 0.60
N HIS A 118 42.61 -6.79 0.88
CA HIS A 118 42.43 -7.80 1.91
C HIS A 118 43.09 -9.10 1.43
N ILE A 119 44.36 -9.29 1.81
CA ILE A 119 45.04 -10.58 1.70
C ILE A 119 44.28 -11.54 2.63
N GLN A 120 43.45 -12.42 2.06
CA GLN A 120 42.99 -13.61 2.76
C GLN A 120 44.20 -14.50 3.05
N THR A 121 44.77 -14.35 4.23
CA THR A 121 45.77 -15.28 4.76
C THR A 121 45.08 -16.62 5.01
N ARG A 122 45.26 -17.54 4.05
CA ARG A 122 44.97 -18.96 4.17
C ARG A 122 45.82 -19.53 5.32
N GLU A 123 45.16 -19.90 6.41
CA GLU A 123 45.78 -20.71 7.47
C GLU A 123 46.18 -22.07 6.88
N ASN A 124 47.48 -22.28 6.70
CA ASN A 124 48.04 -23.59 6.37
C ASN A 124 48.71 -24.18 7.61
N PHE A 125 48.15 -25.32 7.99
CA PHE A 125 48.58 -26.36 8.90
C PHE A 125 50.11 -26.53 9.01
N ALA A 126 50.64 -26.38 10.23
CA ALA A 126 52.03 -26.65 10.55
C ALA A 126 52.32 -28.15 10.51
N THR A 127 53.28 -28.54 9.67
CA THR A 127 53.84 -29.89 9.59
C THR A 127 54.84 -30.18 10.71
N VAL A 128 54.74 -31.40 11.23
CA VAL A 128 55.62 -32.05 12.20
C VAL A 128 57.00 -32.32 11.59
N ASN A 129 58.06 -31.96 12.33
CA ASN A 129 59.45 -32.33 12.06
C ASN A 129 59.74 -33.76 12.53
N LEU A 130 60.41 -34.56 11.70
CA LEU A 130 61.33 -35.61 12.12
C LEU A 130 62.36 -35.87 11.00
N LEU A 131 63.55 -36.27 11.42
CA LEU A 131 64.83 -36.02 10.75
C LEU A 131 65.21 -37.10 9.72
N SER A 132 66.20 -36.72 8.90
CA SER A 132 67.42 -37.51 8.66
C SER A 132 67.44 -38.52 7.49
N TRP A 133 68.20 -38.10 6.46
CA TRP A 133 69.14 -38.86 5.61
C TRP A 133 68.63 -39.45 4.29
N SER A 134 68.89 -38.73 3.19
CA SER A 134 69.48 -39.24 1.93
C SER A 134 69.51 -38.15 0.84
N LEU A 135 70.32 -37.10 1.06
CA LEU A 135 70.67 -36.15 0.00
C LEU A 135 71.66 -36.85 -0.95
N GLY A 136 71.22 -37.18 -2.17
CA GLY A 136 72.11 -37.71 -3.19
C GLY A 136 71.44 -38.12 -4.51
N ILE A 137 70.15 -38.47 -4.49
CA ILE A 137 69.47 -39.00 -5.69
C ILE A 137 68.16 -38.25 -6.03
N LEU A 138 67.61 -37.45 -5.12
CA LEU A 138 66.29 -36.80 -5.31
C LEU A 138 66.31 -35.52 -6.18
N LEU A 139 67.42 -34.79 -6.22
CA LEU A 139 67.50 -33.48 -6.90
C LEU A 139 67.32 -33.53 -8.43
N PRO A 140 67.89 -34.48 -9.20
CA PRO A 140 67.70 -34.51 -10.66
C PRO A 140 66.30 -34.97 -11.06
N VAL A 141 65.67 -35.86 -10.28
CA VAL A 141 64.29 -36.36 -10.57
C VAL A 141 63.26 -35.27 -10.30
N ILE A 142 63.40 -34.51 -9.21
CA ILE A 142 62.51 -33.38 -8.91
C ILE A 142 62.65 -32.29 -9.97
N SER A 143 63.87 -31.98 -10.42
CA SER A 143 64.08 -31.00 -11.50
C SER A 143 63.39 -31.40 -12.80
N PHE A 144 63.39 -32.70 -13.14
CA PHE A 144 62.73 -33.19 -14.35
C PHE A 144 61.20 -33.18 -14.24
N VAL A 145 60.65 -33.54 -13.06
CA VAL A 145 59.21 -33.47 -12.78
C VAL A 145 58.72 -32.02 -12.76
N VAL A 146 59.49 -31.10 -12.18
CA VAL A 146 59.16 -29.67 -12.18
C VAL A 146 59.18 -29.09 -13.61
N LEU A 147 60.14 -29.48 -14.45
CA LEU A 147 60.18 -29.06 -15.85
C LEU A 147 58.98 -29.59 -16.64
N LEU A 148 58.58 -30.84 -16.44
CA LEU A 148 57.38 -31.42 -17.05
C LEU A 148 56.08 -30.76 -16.53
N CYS A 149 56.04 -30.37 -15.26
CA CYS A 149 54.93 -29.60 -14.68
C CYS A 149 54.86 -28.18 -15.29
N ILE A 150 55.98 -27.49 -15.46
CA ILE A 150 56.04 -26.16 -16.10
C ILE A 150 55.59 -26.25 -17.57
N LEU A 151 56.03 -27.26 -18.31
CA LEU A 151 55.62 -27.47 -19.69
C LEU A 151 54.12 -27.82 -19.83
N LYS A 152 53.53 -28.52 -18.85
CA LYS A 152 52.07 -28.74 -18.80
C LYS A 152 51.28 -27.49 -18.41
N LEU A 153 51.80 -26.66 -17.49
CA LEU A 153 51.16 -25.40 -17.08
C LEU A 153 51.14 -24.39 -18.23
N LEU A 154 52.26 -24.22 -18.95
CA LEU A 154 52.35 -23.33 -20.12
C LEU A 154 51.46 -23.77 -21.30
N LYS A 155 51.16 -25.08 -21.42
CA LYS A 155 50.25 -25.61 -22.45
C LYS A 155 48.77 -25.49 -22.05
N CYS A 156 48.47 -25.38 -20.75
CA CYS A 156 47.12 -25.19 -20.22
C CYS A 156 46.72 -23.70 -20.23
N GLU A 157 47.67 -22.79 -19.99
CA GLU A 157 47.47 -21.33 -20.04
C GLU A 157 47.07 -20.84 -21.44
N ARG A 158 47.72 -21.37 -22.50
CA ARG A 158 47.38 -21.06 -23.90
C ARG A 158 46.00 -21.54 -24.36
N SER A 159 45.37 -22.46 -23.64
CA SER A 159 44.01 -22.96 -23.94
C SER A 159 42.93 -22.20 -23.18
N ASN A 160 43.28 -21.49 -22.10
CA ASN A 160 42.33 -20.79 -21.24
C ASN A 160 42.15 -19.31 -21.65
N ASP A 161 43.22 -18.65 -22.12
CA ASP A 161 43.17 -17.26 -22.58
C ASP A 161 42.20 -17.07 -23.78
N GLY A 162 42.20 -17.99 -24.75
CA GLY A 162 41.31 -17.91 -25.90
C GLY A 162 39.83 -18.21 -25.59
N MET A 163 39.55 -18.97 -24.52
CA MET A 163 38.18 -19.29 -24.10
C MET A 163 37.60 -18.20 -23.20
N GLU A 164 38.44 -17.51 -22.43
CA GLU A 164 38.03 -16.39 -21.59
C GLU A 164 37.82 -15.09 -22.39
N GLU A 165 38.63 -14.85 -23.42
CA GLU A 165 38.44 -13.71 -24.34
C GLU A 165 37.17 -13.87 -25.19
N HIS A 166 36.87 -15.09 -25.66
CA HIS A 166 35.62 -15.38 -26.38
C HIS A 166 34.39 -15.24 -25.48
N ARG A 167 34.48 -15.65 -24.20
CA ARG A 167 33.42 -15.46 -23.20
C ARG A 167 33.17 -13.98 -22.90
N LYS A 168 34.22 -13.20 -22.69
CA LYS A 168 34.12 -11.73 -22.47
C LYS A 168 33.51 -11.03 -23.68
N HIS A 169 33.87 -11.44 -24.89
CA HIS A 169 33.29 -10.90 -26.11
C HIS A 169 31.79 -11.26 -26.26
N LEU A 170 31.40 -12.48 -25.88
CA LEU A 170 30.00 -12.90 -25.90
C LEU A 170 29.16 -12.14 -24.86
N GLU A 171 29.66 -12.01 -23.64
CA GLU A 171 29.03 -11.24 -22.55
C GLU A 171 28.91 -9.74 -22.91
N LEU A 172 29.92 -9.16 -23.57
CA LEU A 172 29.88 -7.76 -24.03
C LEU A 172 28.85 -7.58 -25.16
N THR A 173 28.81 -8.51 -26.11
CA THR A 173 27.85 -8.46 -27.24
C THR A 173 26.41 -8.61 -26.75
N GLU A 174 26.17 -9.48 -25.77
CA GLU A 174 24.86 -9.67 -25.15
C GLU A 174 24.42 -8.43 -24.36
N SER A 175 25.34 -7.83 -23.58
CA SER A 175 25.06 -6.59 -22.84
C SER A 175 24.72 -5.41 -23.77
N GLN A 176 25.42 -5.26 -24.89
CA GLN A 176 25.17 -4.21 -25.89
C GLN A 176 23.82 -4.40 -26.59
N LYS A 177 23.44 -5.66 -26.88
CA LYS A 177 22.14 -5.98 -27.46
C LYS A 177 21.01 -5.67 -26.49
N LEU A 178 21.20 -5.97 -25.20
CA LEU A 178 20.26 -5.64 -24.12
C LEU A 178 20.09 -4.13 -23.96
N LEU A 179 21.20 -3.37 -24.04
CA LEU A 179 21.19 -1.91 -23.92
C LEU A 179 20.43 -1.24 -25.08
N LYS A 180 20.71 -1.65 -26.33
CA LYS A 180 19.98 -1.16 -27.51
C LYS A 180 18.49 -1.45 -27.44
N THR A 181 18.13 -2.68 -27.06
CA THR A 181 16.71 -3.07 -26.90
C THR A 181 16.01 -2.25 -25.82
N SER A 182 16.72 -1.92 -24.73
CA SER A 182 16.17 -1.10 -23.65
C SER A 182 15.97 0.37 -24.04
N GLU A 183 16.85 0.91 -24.87
CA GLU A 183 16.79 2.29 -25.35
C GLU A 183 15.68 2.46 -26.40
N GLU A 184 15.54 1.50 -27.32
CA GLU A 184 14.44 1.43 -28.29
C GLU A 184 13.07 1.32 -27.58
N LYS A 185 12.96 0.46 -26.56
CA LYS A 185 11.75 0.36 -25.73
C LYS A 185 11.41 1.69 -25.04
N ARG A 186 12.41 2.42 -24.55
CA ARG A 186 12.20 3.70 -23.85
C ARG A 186 11.68 4.79 -24.80
N ILE A 187 12.27 4.88 -25.99
CA ILE A 187 11.82 5.82 -27.05
C ILE A 187 10.39 5.49 -27.48
N SER A 188 10.06 4.20 -27.63
CA SER A 188 8.71 3.74 -27.94
C SER A 188 7.70 4.11 -26.84
N LEU A 189 8.05 3.88 -25.58
CA LEU A 189 7.19 4.19 -24.44
C LEU A 189 6.90 5.69 -24.33
N ASP A 190 7.89 6.54 -24.59
CA ASP A 190 7.71 8.00 -24.55
C ASP A 190 6.78 8.51 -25.64
N THR A 191 6.97 8.00 -26.85
CA THR A 191 6.11 8.31 -28.00
C THR A 191 4.66 7.88 -27.74
N LEU A 192 4.47 6.68 -27.18
CA LEU A 192 3.14 6.15 -26.86
C LEU A 192 2.48 6.87 -25.68
N LYS A 193 3.27 7.34 -24.70
CA LYS A 193 2.77 8.19 -23.62
C LYS A 193 2.18 9.48 -24.17
N ASP A 194 2.91 10.18 -25.04
CA ASP A 194 2.43 11.42 -25.65
C ASP A 194 1.19 11.18 -26.52
N ALA A 195 1.20 10.13 -27.36
CA ALA A 195 0.04 9.74 -28.16
C ALA A 195 -1.19 9.37 -27.32
N THR A 196 -1.00 8.71 -26.18
CA THR A 196 -2.06 8.39 -25.22
C THR A 196 -2.69 9.65 -24.63
N LEU A 197 -1.86 10.63 -24.26
CA LEU A 197 -2.35 11.89 -23.69
C LEU A 197 -3.11 12.71 -24.75
N GLU A 198 -2.62 12.79 -25.98
CA GLU A 198 -3.33 13.45 -27.08
C GLU A 198 -4.66 12.77 -27.41
N GLU A 199 -4.66 11.43 -27.50
CA GLU A 199 -5.87 10.62 -27.74
C GLU A 199 -6.92 10.87 -26.66
N MET A 200 -6.51 10.84 -25.39
CA MET A 200 -7.42 10.99 -24.26
C MET A 200 -7.88 12.43 -24.06
N GLN A 201 -7.05 13.43 -24.35
CA GLN A 201 -7.45 14.83 -24.34
C GLN A 201 -8.53 15.09 -25.40
N ARG A 202 -8.40 14.49 -26.59
CA ARG A 202 -9.41 14.59 -27.65
C ARG A 202 -10.73 13.94 -27.25
N LEU A 203 -10.68 12.79 -26.56
CA LEU A 203 -11.86 12.00 -26.22
C LEU A 203 -12.60 12.48 -24.96
N LEU A 204 -11.87 12.96 -23.95
CA LEU A 204 -12.42 13.40 -22.65
C LEU A 204 -12.55 14.92 -22.54
N GLY A 205 -11.72 15.68 -23.27
CA GLY A 205 -11.53 17.11 -23.03
C GLY A 205 -10.62 17.39 -21.83
N GLU A 206 -10.55 18.67 -21.43
CA GLU A 206 -9.81 19.11 -20.23
C GLU A 206 -10.73 19.04 -19.01
N ASP A 207 -10.83 17.84 -18.41
CA ASP A 207 -11.66 17.58 -17.24
C ASP A 207 -10.88 16.85 -16.11
N GLN A 208 -11.57 16.56 -15.02
CA GLN A 208 -11.00 15.84 -13.88
C GLN A 208 -10.57 14.41 -14.25
N ALA A 209 -11.28 13.75 -15.17
CA ALA A 209 -10.95 12.40 -15.62
C ALA A 209 -9.64 12.40 -16.41
N PHE A 210 -9.43 13.37 -17.30
CA PHE A 210 -8.19 13.55 -18.03
C PHE A 210 -7.00 13.88 -17.11
N ALA A 211 -7.19 14.75 -16.12
CA ALA A 211 -6.16 15.04 -15.11
C ALA A 211 -5.75 13.78 -14.32
N SER A 212 -6.74 12.98 -13.91
CA SER A 212 -6.51 11.70 -13.25
C SER A 212 -5.78 10.69 -14.15
N LEU A 213 -6.15 10.62 -15.43
CA LEU A 213 -5.49 9.76 -16.42
C LEU A 213 -4.03 10.16 -16.61
N LYS A 214 -3.75 11.45 -16.76
CA LYS A 214 -2.39 11.98 -16.91
C LYS A 214 -1.48 11.61 -15.74
N LEU A 215 -2.01 11.67 -14.52
CA LEU A 215 -1.29 11.23 -13.32
C LEU A 215 -0.99 9.73 -13.36
N ALA A 216 -1.95 8.89 -13.72
CA ALA A 216 -1.77 7.44 -13.81
C ALA A 216 -0.72 7.06 -14.88
N VAL A 217 -0.82 7.63 -16.08
CA VAL A 217 0.15 7.42 -17.18
C VAL A 217 1.56 7.85 -16.76
N SER A 218 1.69 8.99 -16.09
CA SER A 218 2.99 9.50 -15.62
C SER A 218 3.60 8.59 -14.55
N ARG A 219 2.79 8.08 -13.61
CA ARG A 219 3.23 7.12 -12.59
C ARG A 219 3.69 5.81 -13.20
N ILE A 220 2.94 5.28 -14.16
CA ILE A 220 3.30 4.06 -14.88
C ILE A 220 4.67 4.22 -15.56
N LYS A 221 4.85 5.30 -16.32
CA LYS A 221 6.13 5.59 -16.96
C LYS A 221 7.26 5.65 -15.92
N PHE A 222 7.07 6.40 -14.85
CA PHE A 222 8.08 6.54 -13.79
C PHE A 222 8.45 5.18 -13.18
N CYS A 223 7.47 4.32 -12.88
CA CYS A 223 7.70 2.98 -12.34
C CYS A 223 8.53 2.10 -13.29
N ILE A 224 8.27 2.16 -14.59
CA ILE A 224 9.03 1.41 -15.61
C ILE A 224 10.46 1.95 -15.70
N GLU A 225 10.64 3.27 -15.83
CA GLU A 225 11.95 3.89 -16.01
C GLU A 225 12.88 3.75 -14.81
N ALA A 226 12.34 3.91 -13.60
CA ALA A 226 13.12 3.80 -12.38
C ALA A 226 13.52 2.34 -12.08
N ARG A 227 12.93 1.35 -12.78
CA ARG A 227 12.99 -0.08 -12.43
C ARG A 227 12.62 -0.37 -10.97
N THR A 228 12.01 0.59 -10.29
CA THR A 228 11.56 0.48 -8.91
C THR A 228 10.09 0.10 -8.94
N GLY A 229 9.77 -1.12 -8.51
CA GLY A 229 8.41 -1.40 -8.06
C GLY A 229 8.20 -0.66 -6.74
N MET A 230 7.39 0.40 -6.74
CA MET A 230 7.01 1.04 -5.48
C MET A 230 6.18 0.04 -4.65
N ASP A 231 6.76 -0.48 -3.56
CA ASP A 231 6.07 -1.14 -2.45
C ASP A 231 5.04 -2.26 -2.78
N GLY A 232 5.27 -3.00 -3.86
CA GLY A 232 4.52 -4.22 -4.21
C GLY A 232 3.83 -4.14 -5.57
N ALA A 233 4.02 -5.16 -6.41
CA ALA A 233 3.47 -5.23 -7.77
C ALA A 233 1.94 -5.01 -7.85
N TYR A 234 1.23 -5.24 -6.75
CA TYR A 234 -0.20 -4.96 -6.65
C TYR A 234 -0.54 -3.46 -6.79
N LYS A 235 0.29 -2.55 -6.26
CA LYS A 235 0.05 -1.10 -6.43
C LYS A 235 0.23 -0.64 -7.86
N ASN A 236 1.18 -1.23 -8.59
CA ASN A 236 1.44 -0.89 -9.99
C ASN A 236 0.23 -1.17 -10.88
N ILE A 237 -0.45 -2.29 -10.67
CA ILE A 237 -1.63 -2.64 -11.47
C ILE A 237 -2.82 -1.69 -11.20
N LEU A 238 -2.85 -0.96 -10.09
CA LEU A 238 -3.95 -0.04 -9.77
C LEU A 238 -3.99 1.14 -10.73
N ASP A 239 -2.84 1.69 -11.14
CA ASP A 239 -2.80 2.79 -12.11
C ASP A 239 -3.34 2.33 -13.48
N VAL A 240 -3.07 1.09 -13.89
CA VAL A 240 -3.65 0.49 -15.10
C VAL A 240 -5.17 0.34 -14.97
N LEU A 241 -5.64 -0.20 -13.84
CA LEU A 241 -7.07 -0.32 -13.57
C LEU A 241 -7.78 1.04 -13.50
N ARG A 242 -7.08 2.10 -13.07
CA ARG A 242 -7.59 3.47 -13.05
C ARG A 242 -7.79 4.02 -14.47
N ILE A 243 -6.81 3.83 -15.36
CA ILE A 243 -6.97 4.16 -16.79
C ILE A 243 -8.15 3.40 -17.38
N GLY A 244 -8.23 2.09 -17.16
CA GLY A 244 -9.35 1.28 -17.62
C GLY A 244 -10.70 1.77 -17.09
N THR A 245 -10.76 2.16 -15.82
CA THR A 245 -12.00 2.70 -15.24
C THR A 245 -12.45 3.99 -15.92
N ILE A 246 -11.52 4.92 -16.17
CA ILE A 246 -11.79 6.16 -16.90
C ILE A 246 -12.34 5.86 -18.30
N ILE A 247 -11.74 4.92 -19.03
CA ILE A 247 -12.22 4.49 -20.35
C ILE A 247 -13.65 3.92 -20.23
N SER A 248 -13.88 2.99 -19.30
CA SER A 248 -15.18 2.33 -19.16
C SER A 248 -16.32 3.24 -18.71
N GLN A 249 -16.01 4.31 -17.97
CA GLN A 249 -17.01 5.25 -17.46
C GLN A 249 -17.36 6.35 -18.46
N ASN A 250 -16.40 6.77 -19.29
CA ASN A 250 -16.54 7.96 -20.11
C ASN A 250 -16.60 7.69 -21.62
N LEU A 251 -16.10 6.54 -22.09
CA LEU A 251 -15.83 6.29 -23.51
C LEU A 251 -16.56 5.08 -24.10
N GLU A 252 -17.71 4.69 -23.54
CA GLU A 252 -18.47 3.51 -24.01
C GLU A 252 -18.80 3.57 -25.52
N SER A 253 -19.17 4.73 -26.05
CA SER A 253 -19.46 4.93 -27.49
C SER A 253 -18.21 5.06 -28.37
N SER A 254 -17.06 5.39 -27.79
CA SER A 254 -15.80 5.67 -28.49
C SER A 254 -14.71 4.65 -28.17
N ILE A 255 -15.09 3.48 -27.65
CA ILE A 255 -14.15 2.43 -27.25
C ILE A 255 -13.31 1.88 -28.41
N ALA A 256 -13.77 2.02 -29.65
CA ALA A 256 -12.98 1.65 -30.84
C ALA A 256 -11.85 2.66 -31.16
N GLU A 257 -11.86 3.83 -30.53
CA GLU A 257 -10.94 4.94 -30.77
C GLU A 257 -9.75 4.96 -29.82
N VAL A 258 -9.71 4.15 -28.75
CA VAL A 258 -8.65 4.16 -27.71
C VAL A 258 -7.39 3.36 -28.10
N LYS A 259 -6.95 3.49 -29.36
CA LYS A 259 -5.88 2.66 -29.92
C LYS A 259 -4.52 2.97 -29.34
N ALA A 260 -4.14 4.26 -29.25
CA ALA A 260 -2.84 4.67 -28.73
C ALA A 260 -2.71 4.26 -27.25
N THR A 261 -3.79 4.42 -26.48
CA THR A 261 -3.83 3.97 -25.09
C THR A 261 -3.69 2.47 -24.96
N CYS A 262 -4.38 1.68 -25.81
CA CYS A 262 -4.21 0.23 -25.81
C CYS A 262 -2.78 -0.17 -26.21
N SER A 263 -2.15 0.50 -27.18
CA SER A 263 -0.74 0.26 -27.54
C SER A 263 0.22 0.58 -26.38
N PHE A 264 0.00 1.69 -25.69
CA PHE A 264 0.75 2.03 -24.47
C PHE A 264 0.61 0.93 -23.42
N LEU A 265 -0.63 0.53 -23.09
CA LEU A 265 -0.89 -0.50 -22.08
C LEU A 265 -0.34 -1.87 -22.49
N SER A 266 -0.37 -2.24 -23.78
CA SER A 266 0.23 -3.49 -24.27
C SER A 266 1.72 -3.60 -23.94
N ILE A 267 2.48 -2.51 -24.02
CA ILE A 267 3.87 -2.48 -23.54
C ILE A 267 3.93 -2.62 -22.03
N VAL A 268 3.10 -1.87 -21.29
CA VAL A 268 3.05 -1.90 -19.82
C VAL A 268 2.80 -3.32 -19.31
N PHE A 269 1.88 -4.07 -19.93
CA PHE A 269 1.56 -5.45 -19.54
C PHE A 269 2.71 -6.46 -19.74
N GLN A 270 3.75 -6.09 -20.48
CA GLN A 270 4.94 -6.91 -20.70
C GLN A 270 6.08 -6.63 -19.73
N GLU A 271 6.01 -5.53 -18.99
CA GLU A 271 7.05 -5.12 -18.06
C GLU A 271 6.97 -5.90 -16.74
N ASP A 272 8.12 -6.31 -16.20
CA ASP A 272 8.20 -7.19 -15.02
C ASP A 272 7.45 -6.63 -13.81
N GLN A 273 7.43 -5.30 -13.63
CA GLN A 273 6.75 -4.63 -12.52
C GLN A 273 5.22 -4.78 -12.57
N TYR A 274 4.67 -5.21 -13.71
CA TYR A 274 3.25 -5.33 -14.02
C TYR A 274 2.79 -6.78 -14.20
N LEU A 275 3.68 -7.75 -13.99
CA LEU A 275 3.33 -9.17 -14.03
C LEU A 275 2.67 -9.61 -12.73
N LEU A 276 1.50 -10.25 -12.84
CA LEU A 276 0.75 -10.70 -11.67
C LEU A 276 1.49 -11.77 -10.85
N LYS A 277 2.48 -12.45 -11.43
CA LYS A 277 3.34 -13.40 -10.71
C LYS A 277 4.10 -12.76 -9.54
N ASN A 278 4.29 -11.44 -9.58
CA ASN A 278 5.05 -10.65 -8.61
C ASN A 278 4.18 -10.06 -7.48
N ILE A 279 2.86 -10.31 -7.47
CA ILE A 279 1.99 -9.89 -6.37
C ILE A 279 2.11 -10.85 -5.18
N LYS A 280 1.84 -10.34 -3.96
CA LYS A 280 1.71 -11.18 -2.77
C LYS A 280 0.56 -12.16 -2.94
N ARG A 281 0.83 -13.46 -2.81
CA ARG A 281 -0.18 -14.52 -2.97
C ARG A 281 -1.16 -14.52 -1.82
N LEU A 282 -2.38 -14.96 -2.10
CA LEU A 282 -3.46 -15.07 -1.12
C LEU A 282 -3.10 -16.01 0.02
N TYR A 283 -2.41 -17.12 -0.27
CA TYR A 283 -2.03 -18.09 0.76
C TYR A 283 -1.03 -17.54 1.77
N ASP A 284 -0.20 -16.57 1.35
CA ASP A 284 0.83 -15.94 2.17
C ASP A 284 0.27 -14.78 3.01
N ASP A 285 -1.04 -14.51 2.90
CA ASP A 285 -1.70 -13.44 3.64
C ASP A 285 -2.39 -13.95 4.91
N GLU A 286 -1.85 -13.54 6.06
CA GLU A 286 -2.42 -13.85 7.38
C GLU A 286 -3.83 -13.28 7.56
N ASN A 287 -4.20 -12.22 6.83
CA ASN A 287 -5.54 -11.60 6.90
C ASN A 287 -6.66 -12.57 6.53
N TYR A 288 -6.37 -13.61 5.75
CA TYR A 288 -7.34 -14.61 5.28
C TYR A 288 -7.26 -15.93 6.05
N SER A 289 -6.50 -16.01 7.13
CA SER A 289 -6.38 -17.22 7.97
C SER A 289 -7.72 -17.67 8.57
N ALA A 290 -8.59 -16.73 8.90
CA ALA A 290 -9.90 -16.98 9.49
C ALA A 290 -11.00 -17.34 8.47
N LEU A 291 -10.71 -17.29 7.16
CA LEU A 291 -11.70 -17.65 6.14
C LEU A 291 -11.92 -19.16 6.07
N PRO A 292 -13.16 -19.62 5.80
CA PRO A 292 -13.43 -21.02 5.51
C PRO A 292 -12.50 -21.58 4.43
N HIS A 293 -11.93 -22.77 4.70
CA HIS A 293 -10.98 -23.43 3.80
C HIS A 293 -11.50 -23.53 2.36
N GLN A 294 -12.80 -23.78 2.18
CA GLN A 294 -13.43 -23.86 0.87
C GLN A 294 -13.28 -22.55 0.06
N TRP A 295 -13.48 -21.40 0.69
CA TRP A 295 -13.37 -20.10 0.01
C TRP A 295 -11.92 -19.76 -0.27
N LYS A 296 -11.02 -20.01 0.70
CA LYS A 296 -9.58 -19.82 0.52
C LYS A 296 -9.05 -20.67 -0.63
N SER A 297 -9.47 -21.94 -0.71
CA SER A 297 -9.09 -22.86 -1.79
C SER A 297 -9.64 -22.42 -3.15
N ALA A 298 -10.92 -22.03 -3.21
CA ALA A 298 -11.54 -21.57 -4.44
C ALA A 298 -10.90 -20.28 -4.97
N ALA A 299 -10.67 -19.30 -4.10
CA ALA A 299 -10.02 -18.04 -4.45
C ALA A 299 -8.55 -18.24 -4.83
N GLY A 300 -7.82 -19.11 -4.13
CA GLY A 300 -6.43 -19.44 -4.47
C GLY A 300 -6.29 -20.07 -5.85
N LYS A 301 -7.18 -21.01 -6.21
CA LYS A 301 -7.21 -21.58 -7.58
C LYS A 301 -7.49 -20.52 -8.65
N LEU A 302 -8.37 -19.56 -8.34
CA LEU A 302 -8.69 -18.47 -9.26
C LEU A 302 -7.54 -17.48 -9.39
N GLU A 303 -6.89 -17.10 -8.29
CA GLU A 303 -5.68 -16.27 -8.30
C GLU A 303 -4.59 -16.91 -9.17
N GLU A 304 -4.32 -18.20 -8.99
CA GLU A 304 -3.35 -18.94 -9.81
C GLU A 304 -3.75 -18.99 -11.29
N SER A 305 -5.02 -19.24 -11.57
CA SER A 305 -5.55 -19.24 -12.94
C SER A 305 -5.35 -17.89 -13.62
N LEU A 306 -5.72 -16.79 -12.94
CA LEU A 306 -5.54 -15.42 -13.44
C LEU A 306 -4.08 -15.08 -13.68
N ILE A 307 -3.19 -15.50 -12.78
CA ILE A 307 -1.74 -15.30 -12.95
C ILE A 307 -1.22 -16.06 -14.16
N ASN A 308 -1.63 -17.32 -14.34
CA ASN A 308 -1.26 -18.12 -15.50
C ASN A 308 -1.79 -17.51 -16.80
N LYS A 309 -3.01 -16.96 -16.80
CA LYS A 309 -3.57 -16.23 -17.97
C LYS A 309 -2.79 -14.95 -18.26
N ASN A 310 -2.49 -14.14 -17.25
CA ASN A 310 -1.66 -12.94 -17.41
C ASN A 310 -0.29 -13.25 -18.02
N ILE A 311 0.42 -14.25 -17.49
CA ILE A 311 1.73 -14.69 -18.01
C ILE A 311 1.61 -15.11 -19.48
N ARG A 312 0.58 -15.87 -19.84
CA ARG A 312 0.37 -16.31 -21.24
C ARG A 312 0.10 -15.13 -22.17
N LEU A 313 -0.73 -14.18 -21.74
CA LEU A 313 -1.05 -12.98 -22.53
C LEU A 313 0.17 -12.07 -22.71
N THR A 314 1.13 -12.05 -21.78
CA THR A 314 2.37 -11.27 -21.91
C THR A 314 3.24 -11.71 -23.10
N TYR A 315 3.19 -12.98 -23.50
CA TYR A 315 3.94 -13.48 -24.65
C TYR A 315 3.27 -13.18 -26.00
N LEU A 316 2.07 -12.59 -25.97
CA LEU A 316 1.41 -12.11 -27.19
C LEU A 316 2.04 -10.78 -27.58
N THR A 317 2.55 -10.75 -28.81
CA THR A 317 3.18 -9.57 -29.42
C THR A 317 2.43 -9.18 -30.68
N GLU A 318 2.63 -7.92 -31.10
CA GLU A 318 2.10 -7.40 -32.35
C GLU A 318 2.54 -8.31 -33.51
N GLY A 319 1.58 -9.00 -34.13
CA GLY A 319 1.84 -10.00 -35.19
C GLY A 319 1.64 -11.47 -34.79
N THR A 320 1.23 -11.76 -33.55
CA THR A 320 0.85 -13.13 -33.15
C THR A 320 -0.38 -13.60 -33.94
N SER A 321 -0.39 -14.87 -34.37
CA SER A 321 -1.45 -15.33 -35.28
C SER A 321 -2.82 -15.41 -34.58
N LYS A 322 -3.88 -15.04 -35.31
CA LYS A 322 -5.27 -15.09 -34.82
C LYS A 322 -5.65 -16.42 -34.12
N PRO A 323 -5.30 -17.61 -34.67
CA PRO A 323 -5.60 -18.88 -34.02
C PRO A 323 -4.89 -19.12 -32.68
N GLU A 324 -3.65 -18.62 -32.51
CA GLU A 324 -2.89 -18.78 -31.26
C GLU A 324 -3.51 -17.97 -30.12
N VAL A 325 -3.93 -16.75 -30.41
CA VAL A 325 -4.62 -15.89 -29.43
C VAL A 325 -6.02 -16.42 -29.11
N ASP A 326 -6.77 -16.91 -30.09
CA ASP A 326 -8.09 -17.52 -29.88
C ASP A 326 -8.00 -18.82 -29.06
N THR A 327 -6.91 -19.59 -29.21
CA THR A 327 -6.64 -20.78 -28.38
C THR A 327 -6.31 -20.41 -26.93
N LEU A 328 -5.61 -19.29 -26.71
CA LEU A 328 -5.28 -18.77 -25.39
C LEU A 328 -6.48 -18.14 -24.66
N GLN A 329 -7.50 -17.66 -25.38
CA GLN A 329 -8.77 -17.16 -24.81
C GLN A 329 -9.56 -18.25 -24.09
N ASN A 330 -9.50 -19.50 -24.56
CA ASN A 330 -10.26 -20.63 -24.00
C ASN A 330 -9.75 -21.15 -22.66
N VAL A 331 -8.64 -20.60 -22.14
CA VAL A 331 -8.01 -21.10 -20.90
C VAL A 331 -8.79 -20.67 -19.66
N ILE A 332 -9.50 -19.53 -19.71
CA ILE A 332 -10.44 -19.10 -18.67
C ILE A 332 -11.57 -18.32 -19.34
N SER A 333 -12.76 -18.92 -19.40
CA SER A 333 -13.93 -18.18 -19.87
C SER A 333 -14.42 -17.24 -18.77
N ASP A 334 -14.98 -16.09 -19.15
CA ASP A 334 -15.64 -15.20 -18.18
C ASP A 334 -16.80 -15.89 -17.44
N ASN A 335 -17.40 -16.89 -18.09
CA ASN A 335 -18.38 -17.78 -17.46
C ASN A 335 -17.78 -18.57 -16.29
N ASP A 336 -16.53 -19.02 -16.36
CA ASP A 336 -15.87 -19.74 -15.27
C ASP A 336 -15.57 -18.80 -14.09
N ILE A 337 -15.22 -17.55 -14.37
CA ILE A 337 -15.01 -16.54 -13.33
C ILE A 337 -16.34 -16.06 -12.75
N PHE A 338 -17.40 -15.93 -13.55
CA PHE A 338 -18.75 -15.60 -13.07
C PHE A 338 -19.25 -16.68 -12.12
N LYS A 339 -19.17 -17.95 -12.53
CA LYS A 339 -19.52 -19.11 -11.69
C LYS A 339 -18.77 -19.16 -10.35
N LEU A 340 -17.62 -18.48 -10.22
CA LEU A 340 -16.80 -18.50 -9.01
C LEU A 340 -16.92 -17.24 -8.14
N LEU A 341 -17.06 -16.05 -8.74
CA LEU A 341 -17.29 -14.81 -7.99
C LEU A 341 -18.74 -14.68 -7.50
N ASP A 342 -19.72 -15.20 -8.23
CA ASP A 342 -21.13 -15.15 -7.84
C ASP A 342 -21.41 -15.88 -6.51
N PRO A 343 -20.79 -17.05 -6.22
CA PRO A 343 -20.82 -17.65 -4.89
C PRO A 343 -20.35 -16.71 -3.78
N PHE A 344 -19.24 -15.99 -3.95
CA PHE A 344 -18.74 -15.05 -2.93
C PHE A 344 -19.72 -13.89 -2.73
N GLN A 345 -20.31 -13.37 -3.80
CA GLN A 345 -21.33 -12.33 -3.69
C GLN A 345 -22.60 -12.83 -2.99
N SER A 346 -23.06 -14.02 -3.35
CA SER A 346 -24.24 -14.64 -2.77
C SER A 346 -24.04 -14.90 -1.28
N GLU A 347 -22.86 -15.37 -0.92
CA GLU A 347 -22.47 -15.64 0.45
C GLU A 347 -22.31 -14.36 1.27
N PHE A 348 -21.71 -13.32 0.69
CA PHE A 348 -21.65 -12.01 1.33
C PHE A 348 -23.05 -11.45 1.58
N LYS A 349 -23.95 -11.50 0.58
CA LYS A 349 -25.35 -11.08 0.73
C LYS A 349 -26.06 -11.90 1.80
N ARG A 350 -25.80 -13.21 1.90
CA ARG A 350 -26.32 -14.09 2.94
C ARG A 350 -25.86 -13.62 4.33
N LEU A 351 -24.56 -13.41 4.52
CA LEU A 351 -23.98 -12.92 5.79
C LEU A 351 -24.55 -11.57 6.20
N ILE A 352 -24.64 -10.61 5.28
CA ILE A 352 -25.26 -9.30 5.55
C ILE A 352 -26.75 -9.46 5.90
N GLY A 353 -27.47 -10.35 5.22
CA GLY A 353 -28.87 -10.66 5.52
C GLY A 353 -29.08 -11.25 6.92
N GLU A 354 -28.18 -12.11 7.39
CA GLU A 354 -28.22 -12.70 8.74
C GLU A 354 -28.14 -11.64 9.85
N LEU A 355 -27.48 -10.51 9.61
CA LEU A 355 -27.35 -9.43 10.59
C LEU A 355 -28.71 -8.83 10.99
N ASN A 356 -29.71 -8.97 10.12
CA ASN A 356 -31.08 -8.50 10.36
C ASN A 356 -31.98 -9.58 10.97
N SER A 357 -31.51 -10.81 11.09
CA SER A 357 -32.28 -11.92 11.67
C SER A 357 -32.34 -11.86 13.21
N LYS A 358 -33.17 -12.70 13.83
CA LYS A 358 -33.33 -12.75 15.30
C LYS A 358 -32.27 -13.60 16.03
N ILE A 359 -31.13 -13.89 15.37
CA ILE A 359 -30.03 -14.66 15.98
C ILE A 359 -29.31 -13.87 17.09
N ALA A 360 -28.53 -14.58 17.92
CA ALA A 360 -27.73 -13.99 18.98
C ALA A 360 -26.72 -12.96 18.45
N LEU A 361 -26.45 -11.90 19.21
CA LEU A 361 -25.54 -10.82 18.79
C LEU A 361 -24.13 -11.34 18.48
N GLU A 362 -23.61 -12.27 19.29
CA GLU A 362 -22.28 -12.86 19.09
C GLU A 362 -22.14 -13.47 17.69
N LEU A 363 -23.14 -14.25 17.27
CA LEU A 363 -23.20 -14.81 15.92
C LEU A 363 -23.30 -13.74 14.83
N LYS A 364 -24.03 -12.63 15.08
CA LYS A 364 -24.08 -11.50 14.13
C LYS A 364 -22.71 -10.84 13.97
N VAL A 365 -21.98 -10.65 15.08
CA VAL A 365 -20.65 -10.05 15.05
C VAL A 365 -19.67 -10.97 14.33
N GLU A 366 -19.73 -12.29 14.57
CA GLU A 366 -18.95 -13.29 13.83
C GLU A 366 -19.26 -13.26 12.33
N SER A 367 -20.53 -13.29 11.92
CA SER A 367 -20.94 -13.17 10.51
C SER A 367 -20.48 -11.85 9.90
N ALA A 368 -20.53 -10.75 10.65
CA ALA A 368 -20.07 -9.44 10.20
C ALA A 368 -18.55 -9.41 9.98
N VAL A 369 -17.76 -9.94 10.91
CA VAL A 369 -16.29 -10.08 10.77
C VAL A 369 -15.94 -10.98 9.59
N LEU A 370 -16.67 -12.09 9.40
CA LEU A 370 -16.47 -12.94 8.24
C LEU A 370 -16.79 -12.21 6.93
N ALA A 371 -17.84 -11.38 6.92
CA ALA A 371 -18.20 -10.56 5.77
C ALA A 371 -17.12 -9.53 5.42
N THR A 372 -16.41 -8.94 6.40
CA THR A 372 -15.30 -8.00 6.11
C THR A 372 -14.17 -8.71 5.35
N LYS A 373 -13.76 -9.89 5.82
CA LYS A 373 -12.72 -10.69 5.15
C LYS A 373 -13.16 -11.17 3.77
N LEU A 374 -14.43 -11.53 3.60
CA LEU A 374 -14.96 -11.97 2.32
C LEU A 374 -15.03 -10.84 1.29
N VAL A 375 -15.45 -9.63 1.67
CA VAL A 375 -15.49 -8.49 0.74
C VAL A 375 -14.09 -8.05 0.32
N ASP A 376 -13.13 -8.06 1.23
CA ASP A 376 -11.73 -7.74 0.91
C ASP A 376 -11.13 -8.77 -0.05
N LEU A 377 -11.32 -10.06 0.23
CA LEU A 377 -10.92 -11.15 -0.66
C LEU A 377 -11.56 -11.00 -2.06
N TYR A 378 -12.87 -10.72 -2.10
CA TYR A 378 -13.58 -10.48 -3.34
C TYR A 378 -12.95 -9.32 -4.13
N CYS A 379 -12.65 -8.20 -3.47
CA CYS A 379 -12.03 -7.04 -4.11
C CYS A 379 -10.64 -7.35 -4.68
N LYS A 380 -9.85 -8.18 -3.97
CA LYS A 380 -8.56 -8.63 -4.48
C LYS A 380 -8.72 -9.38 -5.81
N ILE A 381 -9.55 -10.42 -5.82
CA ILE A 381 -9.77 -11.27 -7.00
C ILE A 381 -10.43 -10.48 -8.14
N ALA A 382 -11.40 -9.62 -7.82
CA ALA A 382 -12.08 -8.78 -8.81
C ALA A 382 -11.12 -7.80 -9.51
N SER A 383 -10.13 -7.26 -8.77
CA SER A 383 -9.09 -6.39 -9.33
C SER A 383 -8.16 -7.15 -10.27
N LEU A 384 -7.70 -8.34 -9.88
CA LEU A 384 -6.88 -9.21 -10.74
C LEU A 384 -7.61 -9.63 -12.01
N HIS A 385 -8.89 -9.99 -11.89
CA HIS A 385 -9.70 -10.32 -13.04
C HIS A 385 -9.88 -9.12 -13.98
N SER A 386 -10.20 -7.96 -13.43
CA SER A 386 -10.34 -6.71 -14.21
C SER A 386 -9.05 -6.39 -14.96
N TYR A 387 -7.90 -6.62 -14.34
CA TYR A 387 -6.59 -6.39 -14.95
C TYR A 387 -6.36 -7.30 -16.16
N VAL A 388 -6.64 -8.59 -16.03
CA VAL A 388 -6.54 -9.57 -17.13
C VAL A 388 -7.52 -9.24 -18.26
N LEU A 389 -8.74 -8.77 -17.95
CA LEU A 389 -9.69 -8.35 -18.98
C LEU A 389 -9.20 -7.12 -19.76
N TRP A 390 -8.60 -6.14 -19.07
CA TRP A 390 -7.99 -4.98 -19.73
C TRP A 390 -6.80 -5.37 -20.61
N GLN A 391 -5.98 -6.33 -20.16
CA GLN A 391 -4.91 -6.89 -20.98
C GLN A 391 -5.46 -7.55 -22.25
N GLU A 392 -6.48 -8.40 -22.12
CA GLU A 392 -7.12 -9.05 -23.27
C GLU A 392 -7.78 -8.04 -24.22
N PHE A 393 -8.44 -7.02 -23.67
CA PHE A 393 -9.05 -5.95 -24.46
C PHE A 393 -7.99 -5.18 -25.28
N CYS A 394 -6.88 -4.77 -24.66
CA CYS A 394 -5.84 -4.00 -25.35
C CYS A 394 -5.17 -4.80 -26.48
N ILE A 395 -4.90 -6.09 -26.26
CA ILE A 395 -4.37 -7.00 -27.28
C ILE A 395 -5.33 -7.05 -28.49
N LYS A 396 -6.62 -7.32 -28.23
CA LYS A 396 -7.63 -7.41 -29.31
C LYS A 396 -7.82 -6.09 -30.06
N GLN A 397 -7.72 -4.97 -29.35
CA GLN A 397 -7.89 -3.65 -29.92
C GLN A 397 -6.71 -3.24 -30.83
N THR A 398 -5.50 -3.75 -30.54
CA THR A 398 -4.26 -3.40 -31.27
C THR A 398 -3.98 -4.34 -32.44
N ASP A 399 -4.23 -5.64 -32.30
CA ASP A 399 -3.90 -6.67 -33.31
C ASP A 399 -4.92 -6.81 -34.46
N GLY A 400 -5.81 -5.82 -34.65
CA GLY A 400 -6.76 -5.82 -35.77
C GLY A 400 -7.79 -6.96 -35.74
N TYR A 401 -8.10 -7.48 -34.54
CA TYR A 401 -9.20 -8.43 -34.36
C TYR A 401 -10.53 -7.82 -34.82
N ASP A 402 -11.50 -8.69 -35.12
CA ASP A 402 -12.83 -8.19 -35.46
C ASP A 402 -13.38 -7.35 -34.30
N LYS A 403 -13.94 -6.18 -34.63
CA LYS A 403 -14.44 -5.20 -33.66
C LYS A 403 -15.45 -5.83 -32.70
N SER A 404 -16.19 -6.85 -33.14
CA SER A 404 -17.13 -7.59 -32.29
C SER A 404 -16.44 -8.29 -31.11
N THR A 405 -15.21 -8.77 -31.30
CA THR A 405 -14.49 -9.56 -30.29
C THR A 405 -13.93 -8.67 -29.18
N ALA A 406 -13.32 -7.53 -29.54
CA ALA A 406 -12.88 -6.53 -28.57
C ALA A 406 -14.09 -5.93 -27.81
N LYS A 407 -15.19 -5.67 -28.52
CA LYS A 407 -16.44 -5.21 -27.92
C LYS A 407 -17.01 -6.22 -26.92
N GLY A 408 -16.98 -7.52 -27.23
CA GLY A 408 -17.41 -8.57 -26.31
C GLY A 408 -16.62 -8.58 -24.99
N VAL A 409 -15.30 -8.39 -25.04
CA VAL A 409 -14.48 -8.27 -23.81
C VAL A 409 -14.83 -7.00 -23.03
N PHE A 410 -15.08 -5.89 -23.71
CA PHE A 410 -15.50 -4.65 -23.05
C PHE A 410 -16.87 -4.77 -22.37
N GLU A 411 -17.84 -5.46 -22.98
CA GLU A 411 -19.13 -5.76 -22.36
C GLU A 411 -18.97 -6.59 -21.07
N MET A 412 -17.99 -7.49 -21.03
CA MET A 412 -17.63 -8.23 -19.82
C MET A 412 -17.04 -7.30 -18.75
N ILE A 413 -16.13 -6.39 -19.13
CA ILE A 413 -15.59 -5.36 -18.23
C ILE A 413 -16.71 -4.52 -17.61
N ASP A 414 -17.66 -4.03 -18.43
CA ASP A 414 -18.78 -3.22 -17.93
C ASP A 414 -19.71 -4.02 -17.01
N ARG A 415 -20.03 -5.27 -17.36
CA ARG A 415 -20.83 -6.15 -16.50
C ARG A 415 -20.17 -6.36 -15.13
N ARG A 416 -18.85 -6.58 -15.11
CA ARG A 416 -18.07 -6.69 -13.87
C ARG A 416 -18.04 -5.39 -13.11
N ARG A 417 -17.94 -4.26 -13.80
CA ARG A 417 -17.99 -2.93 -13.19
C ARG A 417 -19.26 -2.76 -12.35
N LYS A 418 -20.43 -3.12 -12.90
CA LYS A 418 -21.73 -3.09 -12.22
C LYS A 418 -21.80 -4.08 -11.05
N SER A 419 -21.38 -5.32 -11.27
CA SER A 419 -21.38 -6.38 -10.25
C SER A 419 -20.50 -6.03 -9.02
N ASN A 420 -19.32 -5.44 -9.25
CA ASN A 420 -18.44 -4.99 -8.17
C ASN A 420 -19.06 -3.83 -7.37
N PHE A 421 -19.76 -2.91 -8.05
CA PHE A 421 -20.47 -1.82 -7.37
C PHE A 421 -21.56 -2.35 -6.44
N ASP A 422 -22.34 -3.33 -6.89
CA ASP A 422 -23.36 -3.96 -6.05
C ASP A 422 -22.77 -4.61 -4.78
N MET A 423 -21.57 -5.20 -4.89
CA MET A 423 -20.86 -5.76 -3.73
C MET A 423 -20.47 -4.67 -2.71
N LEU A 424 -19.97 -3.53 -3.20
CA LEU A 424 -19.51 -2.41 -2.36
C LEU A 424 -20.65 -1.48 -1.92
N ARG A 425 -21.89 -1.75 -2.34
CA ARG A 425 -23.04 -0.89 -2.07
C ARG A 425 -23.33 -0.70 -0.58
N CYS A 426 -23.08 -1.71 0.25
CA CYS A 426 -23.28 -1.59 1.69
C CYS A 426 -22.30 -0.62 2.37
N ILE A 427 -21.13 -0.39 1.76
CA ILE A 427 -20.07 0.52 2.24
C ILE A 427 -20.31 1.94 1.69
N THR A 428 -20.63 2.07 0.41
CA THR A 428 -20.82 3.37 -0.27
C THR A 428 -22.21 3.97 -0.04
N HIS A 429 -23.23 3.12 0.16
CA HIS A 429 -24.62 3.52 0.41
C HIS A 429 -25.14 2.87 1.70
N PRO A 430 -24.53 3.22 2.84
CA PRO A 430 -24.84 2.65 4.14
C PRO A 430 -26.29 2.93 4.56
N LYS A 431 -26.89 1.94 5.18
CA LYS A 431 -28.24 1.95 5.77
C LYS A 431 -28.16 1.40 7.19
N VAL A 432 -29.23 1.58 7.97
CA VAL A 432 -29.31 1.06 9.35
C VAL A 432 -29.07 -0.46 9.42
N GLU A 433 -29.56 -1.21 8.44
CA GLU A 433 -29.37 -2.67 8.32
C GLU A 433 -27.90 -3.08 8.18
N HIS A 434 -27.02 -2.17 7.76
CA HIS A 434 -25.58 -2.43 7.62
C HIS A 434 -24.78 -2.05 8.88
N ALA A 435 -25.41 -1.52 9.94
CA ALA A 435 -24.71 -0.93 11.07
C ALA A 435 -23.76 -1.89 11.79
N VAL A 436 -24.13 -3.16 11.95
CA VAL A 436 -23.27 -4.18 12.60
C VAL A 436 -22.04 -4.46 11.74
N PHE A 437 -22.23 -4.66 10.43
CA PHE A 437 -21.13 -4.85 9.47
C PHE A 437 -20.20 -3.64 9.45
N LEU A 438 -20.76 -2.44 9.28
CA LEU A 438 -19.99 -1.19 9.24
C LEU A 438 -19.34 -0.87 10.58
N GLY A 439 -19.88 -1.37 11.70
CA GLY A 439 -19.25 -1.27 13.01
C GLY A 439 -17.90 -1.97 13.08
N VAL A 440 -17.78 -3.15 12.45
CA VAL A 440 -16.54 -3.96 12.43
C VAL A 440 -15.70 -3.79 11.17
N PHE A 441 -16.24 -3.20 10.11
CA PHE A 441 -15.54 -3.02 8.84
C PHE A 441 -14.64 -1.78 8.85
N HIS A 442 -13.32 -1.96 8.93
CA HIS A 442 -12.36 -0.86 8.93
C HIS A 442 -11.63 -0.76 7.60
N ILE A 443 -11.71 0.37 6.91
CA ILE A 443 -11.07 0.53 5.61
C ILE A 443 -9.55 0.39 5.70
N SER A 444 -8.95 0.86 6.81
CA SER A 444 -7.51 0.74 7.07
C SER A 444 -7.01 -0.71 7.23
N GLU A 445 -7.93 -1.66 7.47
CA GLU A 445 -7.64 -3.09 7.62
C GLU A 445 -8.03 -3.91 6.38
N ASN A 446 -8.61 -3.27 5.36
CA ASN A 446 -9.15 -3.89 4.15
C ASN A 446 -8.62 -3.17 2.90
N GLU A 447 -7.30 -3.28 2.68
CA GLU A 447 -6.57 -2.57 1.63
C GLU A 447 -7.13 -2.80 0.22
N ASN A 448 -7.62 -4.01 -0.08
CA ASN A 448 -8.13 -4.31 -1.42
C ASN A 448 -9.46 -3.61 -1.68
N VAL A 449 -10.26 -3.41 -0.63
CA VAL A 449 -11.49 -2.60 -0.70
C VAL A 449 -11.14 -1.14 -0.93
N GLU A 450 -10.17 -0.61 -0.18
CA GLU A 450 -9.68 0.77 -0.35
C GLU A 450 -9.20 1.02 -1.78
N HIS A 451 -8.35 0.14 -2.30
CA HIS A 451 -7.84 0.22 -3.66
C HIS A 451 -8.94 0.20 -4.71
N LEU A 452 -9.93 -0.69 -4.57
CA LEU A 452 -11.02 -0.79 -5.53
C LEU A 452 -11.95 0.44 -5.50
N LEU A 453 -12.15 1.05 -4.33
CA LEU A 453 -12.89 2.30 -4.19
C LEU A 453 -12.13 3.48 -4.83
N GLN A 454 -10.83 3.59 -4.59
CA GLN A 454 -9.96 4.63 -5.16
C GLN A 454 -9.90 4.54 -6.69
N ILE A 455 -9.74 3.34 -7.25
CA ILE A 455 -9.73 3.11 -8.71
C ILE A 455 -11.03 3.62 -9.36
N ARG A 456 -12.15 3.50 -8.63
CA ARG A 456 -13.49 3.74 -9.13
C ARG A 456 -14.04 5.13 -8.85
N ASP A 457 -13.25 5.98 -8.22
CA ASP A 457 -13.67 7.29 -7.75
C ASP A 457 -14.94 7.20 -6.88
N MET A 458 -15.00 6.14 -6.05
CA MET A 458 -16.11 5.90 -5.13
C MET A 458 -15.75 6.46 -3.77
N GLU A 459 -16.48 7.48 -3.35
CA GLU A 459 -16.35 8.05 -2.02
C GLU A 459 -17.01 7.15 -0.97
N ILE A 460 -16.30 6.91 0.13
CA ILE A 460 -16.91 6.42 1.36
C ILE A 460 -17.51 7.64 2.06
N PRO A 461 -18.74 7.56 2.59
CA PRO A 461 -19.28 8.59 3.47
C PRO A 461 -18.38 8.80 4.69
N ALA A 462 -17.41 9.70 4.58
CA ALA A 462 -16.50 10.07 5.64
C ALA A 462 -17.13 11.15 6.52
N VAL A 463 -16.84 11.08 7.82
CA VAL A 463 -17.14 12.19 8.73
C VAL A 463 -16.19 13.31 8.35
N THR A 464 -16.73 14.42 7.84
CA THR A 464 -15.92 15.55 7.34
C THR A 464 -14.93 16.01 8.42
N GLU A 465 -13.68 16.34 8.03
CA GLU A 465 -12.66 16.91 8.94
C GLU A 465 -13.19 18.07 9.79
N ARG A 466 -14.16 18.82 9.24
CA ARG A 466 -14.88 19.90 9.92
C ARG A 466 -15.52 19.49 11.26
N LEU A 467 -15.98 18.25 11.40
CA LEU A 467 -16.61 17.73 12.62
C LEU A 467 -15.60 17.27 13.67
N CYS A 468 -14.34 17.09 13.28
CA CYS A 468 -13.26 16.66 14.15
C CYS A 468 -12.68 17.87 14.89
N ASN A 469 -12.36 17.71 16.18
CA ASN A 469 -11.73 18.74 17.03
C ASN A 469 -12.52 20.06 17.20
N GLY A 470 -13.64 20.24 16.50
CA GLY A 470 -14.62 21.32 16.70
C GLY A 470 -15.57 21.03 17.85
N LYS A 471 -16.19 22.08 18.39
CA LYS A 471 -17.30 21.95 19.34
C LYS A 471 -18.56 21.57 18.56
N ILE A 472 -19.19 20.48 18.96
CA ILE A 472 -20.37 19.93 18.30
C ILE A 472 -21.51 19.64 19.28
N HIS A 473 -22.72 19.64 18.75
CA HIS A 473 -23.92 19.09 19.38
C HIS A 473 -24.26 17.75 18.73
N ILE A 474 -24.62 16.76 19.55
CA ILE A 474 -25.16 15.49 19.10
C ILE A 474 -26.66 15.53 19.36
N GLU A 475 -27.43 15.67 18.29
CA GLU A 475 -28.88 15.82 18.34
C GLU A 475 -29.58 14.53 17.95
N TRP A 476 -30.69 14.25 18.59
CA TRP A 476 -31.54 13.13 18.24
C TRP A 476 -32.26 13.44 16.93
N SER A 477 -32.27 12.49 15.99
CA SER A 477 -32.86 12.72 14.66
C SER A 477 -34.38 12.85 14.67
N TYR A 478 -35.03 12.57 15.79
CA TYR A 478 -36.49 12.47 15.95
C TYR A 478 -37.05 13.66 16.73
N SER A 479 -38.38 13.81 16.70
CA SER A 479 -39.08 14.79 17.53
C SER A 479 -39.38 14.22 18.92
N PRO A 480 -39.28 15.03 20.01
CA PRO A 480 -38.84 16.43 20.04
C PRO A 480 -37.33 16.58 19.81
N ASP A 481 -36.88 17.79 19.47
CA ASP A 481 -35.45 18.10 19.30
C ASP A 481 -34.73 17.91 20.64
N VAL A 482 -33.98 16.81 20.74
CA VAL A 482 -33.25 16.43 21.96
C VAL A 482 -31.76 16.51 21.68
N VAL A 483 -31.02 17.21 22.54
CA VAL A 483 -29.57 17.28 22.47
C VAL A 483 -28.98 16.42 23.59
N LEU A 484 -27.90 15.70 23.27
CA LEU A 484 -27.16 14.97 24.29
C LEU A 484 -26.49 15.94 25.25
N HIS A 485 -26.46 15.56 26.53
CA HIS A 485 -25.68 16.29 27.53
C HIS A 485 -24.95 15.34 28.48
N MET A 486 -23.86 15.82 29.07
CA MET A 486 -23.13 15.11 30.11
C MET A 486 -23.54 15.64 31.49
N ASN A 487 -24.18 14.79 32.30
CA ASN A 487 -24.68 15.17 33.62
C ASN A 487 -23.60 15.01 34.69
N GLU A 488 -23.17 16.11 35.26
CA GLU A 488 -22.13 16.16 36.30
C GLU A 488 -22.54 15.46 37.60
N SER A 489 -23.76 15.69 38.09
CA SER A 489 -24.19 15.14 39.38
C SER A 489 -24.30 13.61 39.37
N ARG A 490 -24.56 13.01 38.20
CA ARG A 490 -24.77 11.56 38.05
C ARG A 490 -23.66 10.85 37.28
N TYR A 491 -22.71 11.59 36.71
CA TYR A 491 -21.72 11.06 35.75
C TYR A 491 -22.40 10.22 34.65
N SER A 492 -23.58 10.65 34.20
CA SER A 492 -24.41 9.96 33.21
C SER A 492 -24.54 10.79 31.94
N ILE A 493 -24.90 10.14 30.83
CA ILE A 493 -25.24 10.82 29.59
C ILE A 493 -26.75 10.73 29.41
N GLY A 494 -27.39 11.85 29.12
CA GLY A 494 -28.83 11.94 28.94
C GLY A 494 -29.20 12.79 27.73
N GLY A 495 -30.48 12.82 27.41
CA GLY A 495 -31.06 13.79 26.49
C GLY A 495 -31.70 14.95 27.24
N THR A 496 -31.62 16.16 26.68
CA THR A 496 -32.37 17.33 27.13
C THR A 496 -33.07 18.00 25.95
N THR A 497 -34.26 18.55 26.20
CA THR A 497 -35.02 19.41 25.27
C THR A 497 -34.90 20.89 25.64
N GLU A 498 -34.13 21.21 26.68
CA GLU A 498 -33.88 22.58 27.11
C GLU A 498 -32.89 23.27 26.15
N THR A 499 -32.76 24.59 26.25
CA THR A 499 -31.78 25.36 25.45
C THR A 499 -30.38 24.78 25.63
N THR A 500 -29.63 24.65 24.54
CA THR A 500 -28.29 24.07 24.56
C THR A 500 -27.35 24.84 25.50
N THR A 501 -26.71 24.11 26.40
CA THR A 501 -25.76 24.63 27.39
C THR A 501 -24.35 24.10 27.16
N GLU A 502 -23.37 24.50 27.98
CA GLU A 502 -21.99 23.95 27.88
C GLU A 502 -21.94 22.44 28.11
N GLU A 503 -22.85 21.86 28.90
CA GLU A 503 -22.97 20.41 29.11
C GLU A 503 -23.38 19.65 27.85
N CYS A 504 -23.91 20.34 26.85
CA CYS A 504 -24.37 19.76 25.58
C CYS A 504 -23.28 19.75 24.49
N LYS A 505 -22.10 20.32 24.79
CA LYS A 505 -21.02 20.51 23.82
C LYS A 505 -19.99 19.40 23.94
N PHE A 506 -19.72 18.74 22.82
CA PHE A 506 -18.74 17.66 22.71
C PHE A 506 -17.66 17.99 21.69
N ILE A 507 -16.58 17.21 21.72
CA ILE A 507 -15.52 17.18 20.72
C ILE A 507 -15.36 15.72 20.29
N PHE A 508 -15.32 15.49 18.98
CA PHE A 508 -14.85 14.22 18.43
C PHE A 508 -13.34 14.29 18.25
N GLU A 509 -12.63 13.49 19.06
CA GLU A 509 -11.19 13.32 18.94
C GLU A 509 -10.92 12.09 18.09
N PRO A 510 -10.31 12.22 16.90
CA PRO A 510 -10.00 11.07 16.06
C PRO A 510 -8.98 10.15 16.71
N GLU A 511 -9.15 8.85 16.52
CA GLU A 511 -8.11 7.87 16.85
C GLU A 511 -6.93 8.02 15.88
N GLU A 512 -5.73 8.23 16.43
CA GLU A 512 -4.51 8.42 15.65
C GLU A 512 -4.27 7.24 14.69
N LYS A 513 -4.02 7.53 13.40
CA LYS A 513 -3.79 6.55 12.32
C LYS A 513 -5.03 5.75 11.91
N ARG A 514 -6.22 6.13 12.37
CA ARG A 514 -7.51 5.48 12.05
C ARG A 514 -8.54 6.50 11.55
N GLU A 515 -8.08 7.62 11.02
CA GLU A 515 -8.89 8.75 10.59
C GLU A 515 -9.90 8.33 9.51
N MET A 516 -9.47 7.48 8.57
CA MET A 516 -10.32 6.95 7.49
C MET A 516 -11.40 5.97 7.97
N ASP A 517 -11.30 5.45 9.20
CA ASP A 517 -12.27 4.50 9.75
C ASP A 517 -13.43 5.16 10.48
N ASN A 518 -13.46 6.49 10.58
CA ASN A 518 -14.43 7.24 11.38
C ASN A 518 -14.48 6.75 12.84
N ILE A 519 -13.32 6.50 13.45
CA ILE A 519 -13.18 6.09 14.85
C ILE A 519 -12.76 7.29 15.70
N PHE A 520 -13.51 7.53 16.78
CA PHE A 520 -13.34 8.70 17.63
C PHE A 520 -13.55 8.39 19.11
N TYR A 521 -13.03 9.28 19.95
CA TYR A 521 -13.48 9.47 21.31
C TYR A 521 -14.50 10.62 21.34
N ILE A 522 -15.54 10.48 22.17
CA ILE A 522 -16.52 11.55 22.39
C ILE A 522 -16.22 12.21 23.72
N ARG A 523 -15.57 13.36 23.67
CA ARG A 523 -15.09 14.12 24.83
C ARG A 523 -15.99 15.31 25.15
N SER A 524 -16.11 15.67 26.41
CA SER A 524 -16.80 16.90 26.81
C SER A 524 -15.99 18.15 26.42
N ALA A 525 -16.66 19.14 25.84
CA ALA A 525 -16.07 20.46 25.53
C ALA A 525 -16.23 21.46 26.68
N ARG A 526 -16.93 21.08 27.77
CA ARG A 526 -17.20 21.92 28.92
C ARG A 526 -15.92 22.21 29.70
N LEU A 527 -15.71 23.48 30.07
CA LEU A 527 -14.59 23.89 30.91
C LEU A 527 -14.62 23.14 32.25
N GLY A 528 -13.48 22.59 32.67
CA GLY A 528 -13.37 21.77 33.89
C GLY A 528 -13.79 20.31 33.73
N TRP A 529 -14.38 19.94 32.59
CA TRP A 529 -14.75 18.55 32.24
C TRP A 529 -14.02 18.06 30.99
N THR A 530 -12.94 18.73 30.60
CA THR A 530 -12.22 18.44 29.36
C THR A 530 -11.63 17.04 29.32
N ASP A 531 -11.35 16.41 30.46
CA ASP A 531 -10.81 15.04 30.52
C ASP A 531 -11.91 13.96 30.59
N TYR A 532 -13.19 14.33 30.40
CA TYR A 532 -14.32 13.41 30.49
C TYR A 532 -14.81 12.92 29.13
N TYR A 533 -15.02 11.61 29.05
CA TYR A 533 -15.39 10.90 27.83
C TYR A 533 -16.66 10.08 28.03
N ILE A 534 -17.40 9.84 26.93
CA ILE A 534 -18.52 8.91 26.93
C ILE A 534 -17.99 7.47 26.85
N GLN A 535 -18.32 6.66 27.83
CA GLN A 535 -18.01 5.23 27.88
C GLN A 535 -19.28 4.38 27.82
N MET A 536 -19.27 3.28 27.07
CA MET A 536 -20.23 2.19 27.17
C MET A 536 -19.63 0.99 27.91
N LYS A 537 -20.33 0.49 28.92
CA LYS A 537 -19.99 -0.78 29.58
C LYS A 537 -20.54 -1.98 28.80
N SER A 538 -20.02 -3.17 29.07
CA SER A 538 -20.55 -4.43 28.51
C SER A 538 -22.04 -4.69 28.79
N SER A 539 -22.60 -4.06 29.83
CA SER A 539 -24.03 -4.08 30.12
C SER A 539 -24.89 -3.18 29.22
N GLY A 540 -24.25 -2.38 28.35
CA GLY A 540 -24.89 -1.33 27.56
C GLY A 540 -25.15 -0.04 28.34
N LYS A 541 -24.79 0.07 29.62
CA LYS A 541 -24.92 1.35 30.34
C LYS A 541 -23.86 2.33 29.85
N CYS A 542 -24.28 3.55 29.49
CA CYS A 542 -23.37 4.64 29.18
C CYS A 542 -23.08 5.50 30.42
N GLN A 543 -21.85 5.97 30.58
CA GLN A 543 -21.42 6.83 31.68
C GLN A 543 -20.31 7.79 31.24
N ALA A 544 -20.17 8.90 31.95
CA ALA A 544 -19.04 9.80 31.81
C ALA A 544 -17.86 9.25 32.62
N ILE A 545 -16.68 9.18 32.02
CA ILE A 545 -15.46 8.73 32.70
C ILE A 545 -14.34 9.74 32.50
N GLU A 546 -13.60 10.03 33.57
CA GLU A 546 -12.43 10.89 33.54
C GLU A 546 -11.19 10.09 33.11
N ILE A 547 -10.55 10.50 32.02
CA ILE A 547 -9.31 9.93 31.50
C ILE A 547 -8.22 11.00 31.59
N LYS A 548 -7.55 11.05 32.75
CA LYS A 548 -6.39 11.95 32.94
C LYS A 548 -5.20 11.49 32.10
N SER A 549 -4.57 12.43 31.39
CA SER A 549 -3.35 12.24 30.59
C SER A 549 -2.07 12.03 31.42
N ASP A 550 -2.19 11.60 32.67
CA ASP A 550 -1.08 11.59 33.63
C ASP A 550 -0.10 10.44 33.34
N GLU A 551 1.18 10.77 33.15
CA GLU A 551 2.27 9.86 32.74
C GLU A 551 2.54 8.73 33.76
N LYS A 552 2.04 8.86 34.99
CA LYS A 552 2.34 7.94 36.11
C LYS A 552 1.36 6.79 36.30
N LYS A 553 0.24 6.72 35.55
CA LYS A 553 -0.65 5.54 35.61
C LYS A 553 -0.03 4.39 34.82
N SER A 554 0.09 3.22 35.47
CA SER A 554 0.50 1.97 34.81
C SER A 554 -0.24 1.79 33.48
N LYS A 555 0.50 1.45 32.41
CA LYS A 555 -0.01 1.17 31.06
C LYS A 555 -1.22 0.21 31.06
N LEU A 556 -1.29 -0.71 32.03
CA LEU A 556 -2.40 -1.64 32.22
C LEU A 556 -3.68 -0.95 32.73
N VAL A 557 -3.56 0.04 33.62
CA VAL A 557 -4.69 0.81 34.17
C VAL A 557 -5.27 1.73 33.10
N ARG A 558 -4.42 2.36 32.28
CA ARG A 558 -4.83 3.18 31.14
C ARG A 558 -5.58 2.36 30.10
N LYS A 559 -5.05 1.19 29.71
CA LYS A 559 -5.70 0.26 28.78
C LYS A 559 -7.08 -0.23 29.27
N LYS A 560 -7.27 -0.37 30.59
CA LYS A 560 -8.57 -0.74 31.17
C LYS A 560 -9.58 0.40 31.17
N LEU A 561 -9.12 1.65 31.28
CA LEU A 561 -9.96 2.86 31.21
C LEU A 561 -10.41 3.16 29.77
N GLU A 562 -9.61 2.77 28.78
CA GLU A 562 -9.88 2.94 27.35
C GLU A 562 -10.88 1.93 26.76
N VAL A 563 -11.36 0.95 27.54
CA VAL A 563 -12.39 0.00 27.05
C VAL A 563 -13.76 0.68 27.05
N GLY A 564 -14.45 0.63 25.92
CA GLY A 564 -15.80 1.14 25.73
C GLY A 564 -15.88 2.64 25.47
N VAL A 565 -14.75 3.34 25.30
CA VAL A 565 -14.71 4.79 25.01
C VAL A 565 -14.46 5.10 23.54
N LYS A 566 -14.11 4.10 22.74
CA LYS A 566 -13.93 4.23 21.30
C LYS A 566 -15.27 4.01 20.59
N TRP A 567 -15.61 4.95 19.74
CA TRP A 567 -16.85 4.99 18.99
C TRP A 567 -16.56 5.04 17.52
N LYS A 568 -17.44 4.42 16.74
CA LYS A 568 -17.41 4.52 15.30
C LYS A 568 -18.67 5.20 14.79
N LEU A 569 -18.48 6.16 13.90
CA LEU A 569 -19.57 6.87 13.24
C LEU A 569 -19.88 6.23 11.90
N VAL A 570 -21.11 5.77 11.74
CA VAL A 570 -21.65 5.26 10.48
C VAL A 570 -22.61 6.31 9.93
N SER A 571 -22.15 7.07 8.94
CA SER A 571 -22.99 8.02 8.20
C SER A 571 -24.02 7.27 7.37
N LEU A 572 -25.27 7.72 7.36
CA LEU A 572 -26.36 7.17 6.55
C LEU A 572 -26.68 8.14 5.41
N MET A 573 -26.68 7.64 4.17
CA MET A 573 -26.83 8.45 2.96
C MET A 573 -28.29 8.85 2.66
N ASN A 574 -29.06 9.20 3.69
CA ASN A 574 -30.48 9.54 3.56
C ASN A 574 -30.71 11.01 3.14
N ASP A 575 -29.82 11.92 3.54
CA ASP A 575 -29.82 13.33 3.16
C ASP A 575 -28.37 13.81 2.99
N LYS A 576 -28.01 14.25 1.78
CA LYS A 576 -26.64 14.73 1.47
C LYS A 576 -26.25 16.01 2.22
N LYS A 577 -27.22 16.81 2.66
CA LYS A 577 -26.95 18.07 3.39
C LYS A 577 -26.92 17.88 4.90
N ASN A 578 -27.71 16.95 5.43
CA ASN A 578 -27.81 16.67 6.86
C ASN A 578 -27.88 15.15 7.11
N PRO A 579 -26.76 14.43 6.97
CA PRO A 579 -26.77 12.99 7.14
C PRO A 579 -27.15 12.61 8.58
N ASN A 580 -27.89 11.50 8.71
CA ASN A 580 -28.09 10.86 10.00
C ASN A 580 -26.93 9.90 10.25
N PHE A 581 -26.58 9.71 11.51
CA PHE A 581 -25.48 8.86 11.94
C PHE A 581 -25.97 7.79 12.90
N ILE A 582 -25.33 6.64 12.83
CA ILE A 582 -25.33 5.64 13.88
C ILE A 582 -23.99 5.72 14.59
N ILE A 583 -24.03 5.81 15.91
CA ILE A 583 -22.83 5.82 16.75
C ILE A 583 -22.73 4.43 17.38
N THR A 584 -21.76 3.62 16.97
CA THR A 584 -21.59 2.24 17.48
C THR A 584 -20.34 2.13 18.33
N SER A 585 -20.39 1.28 19.35
CA SER A 585 -19.21 0.99 20.18
C SER A 585 -18.21 0.14 19.40
N LEU A 586 -16.93 0.50 19.47
CA LEU A 586 -15.85 -0.28 18.87
C LEU A 586 -15.53 -1.53 19.71
N ASP A 587 -15.47 -1.39 21.04
CA ASP A 587 -15.17 -2.50 21.96
C ASP A 587 -16.34 -3.45 22.16
N TRP A 588 -17.57 -2.99 21.89
CA TRP A 588 -18.80 -3.79 21.94
C TRP A 588 -19.53 -3.78 20.60
N PRO A 589 -19.00 -4.45 19.56
CA PRO A 589 -19.59 -4.44 18.22
C PRO A 589 -21.08 -4.80 18.21
N GLY A 590 -21.85 -4.06 17.41
CA GLY A 590 -23.30 -4.19 17.30
C GLY A 590 -24.11 -3.55 18.43
N TRP A 591 -23.47 -2.94 19.41
CA TRP A 591 -24.14 -2.01 20.33
C TRP A 591 -24.11 -0.57 19.77
N CYS A 592 -25.29 -0.02 19.52
CA CYS A 592 -25.46 1.35 19.05
C CYS A 592 -25.93 2.28 20.18
N LEU A 593 -25.49 3.53 20.16
CA LEU A 593 -25.97 4.58 21.06
C LEU A 593 -27.46 4.83 20.83
N TYR A 594 -28.24 4.80 21.90
CA TYR A 594 -29.69 4.79 21.83
C TYR A 594 -30.31 5.55 23.01
N LEU A 595 -31.38 6.28 22.71
CA LEU A 595 -32.17 7.01 23.70
C LEU A 595 -33.61 6.48 23.72
N GLU A 596 -34.04 5.93 24.87
CA GLU A 596 -35.37 5.34 24.98
C GLU A 596 -36.48 6.40 25.04
N SER A 597 -36.20 7.55 25.66
CA SER A 597 -37.10 8.70 25.79
C SER A 597 -36.31 10.01 25.91
N HIS A 598 -36.94 11.13 25.57
CA HIS A 598 -36.31 12.45 25.54
C HIS A 598 -35.73 12.96 26.89
N ARG A 599 -36.12 12.34 28.03
CA ARG A 599 -35.55 12.61 29.38
C ARG A 599 -34.76 11.41 29.94
N GLY A 600 -34.54 10.39 29.11
CA GLY A 600 -33.88 9.16 29.49
C GLY A 600 -32.37 9.29 29.55
N GLU A 601 -31.74 8.32 30.22
CA GLU A 601 -30.31 8.10 30.09
C GLU A 601 -30.01 7.37 28.78
N ILE A 602 -28.88 7.74 28.16
CA ILE A 602 -28.35 7.05 27.00
C ILE A 602 -27.89 5.65 27.38
N ARG A 603 -28.17 4.70 26.50
CA ARG A 603 -27.78 3.30 26.64
C ARG A 603 -27.36 2.75 25.29
N GLY A 604 -26.69 1.61 25.32
CA GLY A 604 -26.49 0.79 24.14
C GLY A 604 -27.76 0.02 23.80
N LYS A 605 -28.02 -0.17 22.51
CA LYS A 605 -29.07 -1.05 21.98
C LYS A 605 -28.50 -1.95 20.88
N ARG A 606 -28.90 -3.22 20.92
CA ARG A 606 -28.49 -4.27 19.96
C ARG A 606 -29.54 -4.56 18.88
N ASP A 607 -30.78 -4.16 19.14
CA ASP A 607 -31.92 -4.42 18.28
C ASP A 607 -31.99 -3.33 17.21
N LEU A 608 -31.61 -3.67 15.97
CA LEU A 608 -31.50 -2.71 14.87
C LEU A 608 -32.86 -2.10 14.50
N GLU A 609 -33.98 -2.80 14.68
CA GLU A 609 -35.30 -2.22 14.45
C GLU A 609 -35.57 -1.10 15.45
N LYS A 610 -35.20 -1.30 16.72
CA LYS A 610 -35.29 -0.24 17.72
C LYS A 610 -34.31 0.89 17.45
N VAL A 611 -33.09 0.59 16.99
CA VAL A 611 -32.11 1.61 16.58
C VAL A 611 -32.65 2.44 15.42
N LYS A 612 -33.36 1.82 14.46
CA LYS A 612 -34.01 2.52 13.36
C LYS A 612 -35.14 3.45 13.80
N GLU A 613 -35.76 3.20 14.95
CA GLU A 613 -36.83 4.04 15.50
C GLU A 613 -36.32 5.18 16.39
N LYS A 614 -35.20 4.98 17.09
CA LYS A 614 -34.76 5.88 18.18
C LYS A 614 -33.24 5.99 18.38
N GLY A 615 -32.43 5.41 17.51
CA GLY A 615 -30.96 5.37 17.63
C GLY A 615 -30.22 6.10 16.51
N LEU A 616 -30.87 7.07 15.87
CA LEU A 616 -30.27 7.91 14.83
C LEU A 616 -29.96 9.30 15.37
N TRP A 617 -28.83 9.83 14.94
CA TRP A 617 -28.24 11.06 15.45
C TRP A 617 -27.91 12.03 14.32
N LYS A 618 -28.10 13.33 14.55
CA LYS A 618 -27.55 14.41 13.73
C LYS A 618 -26.37 15.01 14.48
N ILE A 619 -25.31 15.34 13.77
CA ILE A 619 -24.13 16.01 14.33
C ILE A 619 -24.11 17.42 13.75
N ARG A 620 -24.08 18.43 14.62
CA ARG A 620 -24.08 19.84 14.23
C ARG A 620 -22.95 20.59 14.89
N ASP A 621 -22.37 21.55 14.17
CA ASP A 621 -21.45 22.51 14.75
C ASP A 621 -22.16 23.38 15.80
N CYS A 622 -21.43 23.79 16.84
CA CYS A 622 -21.91 24.70 17.87
C CYS A 622 -21.99 26.16 17.44
#